data_AF-A0A317WFK5-F1
#
_entry.id   AF-A0A317WFK5-F1
#
_cell.length_a   1.000
_cell.length_b   1.000
_cell.length_c   1.000
_cell.angle_alpha   90.00
_cell.angle_beta   90.00
_cell.angle_gamma   90.00
#
_symmetry.space_group_name_H-M   'P 1'
#
loop_
_entity.id
_entity.type
_entity.pdbx_description
1 polymer ?
#
loop_
_entity_poly.entity_id
_entity_poly.type
_entity_poly.pdbx_seq_one_letter_code
_entity_poly.pdbx_strand_id
1 'polypeptide(L)'
;IIDEPEHYKLPPGILLDGRHNKYGVSWAHQYHCLRMLRDEFWAHVENRSTLIGLTLDDDHTVPDVVKLTHLDHCHGYLLQAILCNMDMTIEYPTGLGVSHGTIDGAGIAHTCTKRVSLSSTA
;
A
#
# COMPACT_ATOMS: atom_id res chain seq x y z
N ILE A 1 -12.81 5.50 14.40
CA ILE A 1 -13.99 6.39 14.39
C ILE A 1 -13.50 7.75 14.86
N ILE A 2 -13.93 8.82 14.20
CA ILE A 2 -13.66 10.19 14.63
C ILE A 2 -15.01 10.80 14.94
N ASP A 3 -15.28 11.13 16.20
CA ASP A 3 -16.53 11.81 16.55
C ASP A 3 -16.52 13.24 16.00
N GLU A 4 -17.65 13.68 15.44
CA GLU A 4 -17.83 15.02 14.87
C GLU A 4 -16.72 15.43 13.87
N PRO A 5 -16.51 14.67 12.77
CA PRO A 5 -15.42 14.94 11.83
C PRO A 5 -15.46 16.34 11.21
N GLU A 6 -16.64 16.95 11.14
CA GLU A 6 -16.83 18.32 10.65
C GLU A 6 -16.09 19.35 11.50
N HIS A 7 -15.92 19.09 12.81
CA HIS A 7 -15.14 19.93 13.71
C HIS A 7 -13.67 20.04 13.27
N TYR A 8 -13.14 18.94 12.74
CA TYR A 8 -11.77 18.85 12.21
C TYR A 8 -11.68 19.24 10.73
N LYS A 9 -12.77 19.76 10.14
CA LYS A 9 -12.89 20.07 8.72
C LYS A 9 -12.59 18.86 7.82
N LEU A 10 -12.84 17.65 8.30
CA LEU A 10 -12.65 16.44 7.50
C LEU A 10 -13.83 16.26 6.55
N PRO A 11 -13.60 15.79 5.32
CA PRO A 11 -14.68 15.36 4.44
C PRO A 11 -15.43 14.16 5.05
N PRO A 12 -16.68 13.89 4.63
CA PRO A 12 -17.46 12.76 5.16
C PRO A 12 -16.73 11.43 5.02
N GLY A 13 -16.68 10.65 6.10
CA GLY A 13 -16.15 9.30 6.11
C GLY A 13 -17.13 8.26 5.59
N ILE A 14 -16.81 6.99 5.80
CA ILE A 14 -17.70 5.86 5.50
C ILE A 14 -18.91 5.91 6.42
N LEU A 15 -20.11 5.64 5.87
CA LEU A 15 -21.34 5.53 6.64
C LEU A 15 -21.26 4.31 7.58
N LEU A 16 -21.37 4.57 8.88
CA LEU A 16 -21.45 3.57 9.94
C LEU A 16 -22.51 4.02 10.94
N ASP A 17 -23.49 3.17 11.22
CA ASP A 17 -24.57 3.44 12.20
C ASP A 17 -25.27 4.80 11.98
N GLY A 18 -25.53 5.14 10.71
CA GLY A 18 -26.19 6.40 10.34
C GLY A 18 -25.29 7.65 10.37
N ARG A 19 -23.98 7.51 10.63
CA ARG A 19 -23.02 8.63 10.69
C ARG A 19 -21.84 8.42 9.73
N HIS A 20 -21.37 9.49 9.10
CA HIS A 20 -20.20 9.46 8.19
C HIS A 20 -18.88 9.67 8.94
N ASN A 21 -18.64 8.87 9.97
CA ASN A 21 -17.59 9.12 10.96
C ASN A 21 -16.50 8.01 11.02
N LYS A 22 -16.52 7.09 10.06
CA LYS A 22 -15.53 6.02 9.94
C LYS A 22 -14.45 6.38 8.92
N TYR A 23 -13.21 6.44 9.40
CA TYR A 23 -12.01 6.76 8.63
C TYR A 23 -10.97 5.64 8.73
N GLY A 24 -10.14 5.52 7.70
CA GLY A 24 -8.97 4.65 7.69
C GLY A 24 -7.69 5.42 8.04
N VAL A 25 -6.72 4.72 8.62
CA VAL A 25 -5.35 5.23 8.80
C VAL A 25 -4.47 4.74 7.65
N SER A 26 -3.64 5.61 7.09
CA SER A 26 -2.87 5.31 5.87
C SER A 26 -2.03 4.04 5.98
N TRP A 27 -1.37 3.80 7.13
CA TRP A 27 -0.56 2.60 7.32
C TRP A 27 -1.37 1.30 7.16
N ALA A 28 -2.64 1.30 7.56
CA ALA A 28 -3.49 0.11 7.45
C ALA A 28 -3.87 -0.17 6.00
N HIS A 29 -4.10 0.88 5.21
CA HIS A 29 -4.35 0.75 3.77
C HIS A 29 -3.07 0.32 3.03
N GLN A 30 -1.91 0.90 3.37
CA GLN A 30 -0.61 0.48 2.83
C GLN A 30 -0.34 -1.00 3.11
N TYR A 31 -0.57 -1.44 4.36
CA TYR A 31 -0.42 -2.84 4.75
C TYR A 31 -1.39 -3.77 4.00
N HIS A 32 -2.65 -3.36 3.82
CA HIS A 32 -3.64 -4.09 3.03
C HIS A 32 -3.18 -4.26 1.57
N CYS A 33 -2.75 -3.18 0.92
CA CYS A 33 -2.22 -3.22 -0.44
C CYS A 33 -1.02 -4.16 -0.57
N LEU A 34 -0.05 -4.05 0.33
CA LEU A 34 1.16 -4.88 0.31
C LEU A 34 0.81 -6.37 0.48
N ARG A 35 -0.14 -6.68 1.37
CA ARG A 35 -0.63 -8.05 1.55
C ARG A 35 -1.29 -8.59 0.27
N MET A 36 -2.16 -7.82 -0.38
CA MET A 36 -2.82 -8.26 -1.61
C MET A 36 -1.82 -8.54 -2.73
N LEU A 37 -0.83 -7.65 -2.93
CA LEU A 37 0.23 -7.85 -3.93
C LEU A 37 1.05 -9.11 -3.62
N ARG A 38 1.40 -9.32 -2.35
CA ARG A 38 2.11 -10.54 -1.92
C ARG A 38 1.27 -11.79 -2.17
N ASP A 39 0.00 -11.78 -1.79
CA ASP A 39 -0.90 -12.93 -1.92
C ASP A 39 -1.09 -13.29 -3.41
N GLU A 40 -1.21 -12.30 -4.30
CA GLU A 40 -1.29 -12.52 -5.74
C GLU A 40 0.04 -13.01 -6.35
N PHE A 41 1.17 -12.45 -5.91
CA PHE A 41 2.49 -12.94 -6.33
C PHE A 41 2.65 -14.44 -6.06
N TRP A 42 2.30 -14.90 -4.86
CA TRP A 42 2.37 -16.33 -4.53
C TRP A 42 1.32 -17.16 -5.26
N ALA A 43 0.11 -16.63 -5.49
CA ALA A 43 -0.87 -17.29 -6.33
C ALA A 43 -0.35 -17.51 -7.75
N HIS A 44 0.40 -16.56 -8.30
CA HIS A 44 1.04 -16.70 -9.61
C HIS A 44 2.14 -17.77 -9.60
N VAL A 45 3.06 -17.72 -8.64
CA VAL A 45 4.15 -18.71 -8.48
C VAL A 45 3.61 -20.14 -8.35
N GLU A 46 2.49 -20.31 -7.65
CA GLU A 46 1.85 -21.61 -7.42
C GLU A 46 0.87 -22.02 -8.53
N ASN A 47 0.79 -21.25 -9.63
CA ASN A 47 -0.13 -21.47 -10.74
C ASN A 47 -1.61 -21.56 -10.31
N ARG A 48 -2.00 -20.74 -9.32
CA ARG A 48 -3.37 -20.60 -8.79
C ARG A 48 -4.01 -19.26 -9.13
N SER A 49 -3.27 -18.34 -9.75
CA SER A 49 -3.80 -17.04 -10.16
C SER A 49 -4.87 -17.21 -11.24
N THR A 50 -6.01 -16.57 -11.04
CA THR A 50 -7.09 -16.44 -12.03
C THR A 50 -6.89 -15.25 -12.97
N LEU A 51 -5.84 -14.44 -12.74
CA LEU A 51 -5.65 -13.17 -13.44
C LEU A 51 -4.88 -13.30 -14.76
N ILE A 52 -4.42 -14.51 -15.11
CA ILE A 52 -3.61 -14.75 -16.30
C ILE A 52 -4.42 -14.48 -17.57
N GLY A 53 -3.92 -13.59 -18.42
CA GLY A 53 -4.54 -13.25 -19.70
C GLY A 53 -5.67 -12.22 -19.61
N LEU A 54 -5.98 -11.70 -18.42
CA LEU A 54 -6.90 -10.58 -18.25
C LEU A 54 -6.24 -9.24 -18.59
N THR A 55 -7.07 -8.29 -19.00
CA THR A 55 -6.67 -6.89 -19.24
C THR A 55 -7.47 -5.93 -18.36
N LEU A 56 -6.93 -4.73 -18.14
CA LEU A 56 -7.63 -3.69 -17.37
C LEU A 56 -8.84 -3.12 -18.13
N ASP A 57 -8.91 -3.29 -19.45
CA ASP A 57 -9.99 -2.77 -20.29
C ASP A 57 -11.18 -3.76 -20.39
N ASP A 58 -11.07 -4.93 -19.76
CA ASP A 58 -12.14 -5.93 -19.70
C ASP A 58 -13.33 -5.45 -18.83
N ASP A 59 -14.47 -6.15 -18.91
CA ASP A 59 -15.69 -5.80 -18.19
C ASP A 59 -15.48 -5.74 -16.66
N HIS A 60 -15.59 -4.55 -16.09
CA HIS A 60 -15.43 -4.27 -14.65
C HIS A 60 -16.52 -4.86 -13.75
N THR A 61 -17.48 -5.62 -14.29
CA THR A 61 -18.39 -6.45 -13.49
C THR A 61 -17.84 -7.85 -13.24
N VAL A 62 -16.81 -8.28 -14.00
CA VAL A 62 -16.14 -9.57 -13.82
C VAL A 62 -15.30 -9.53 -12.54
N PRO A 63 -15.49 -10.47 -11.59
CA PRO A 63 -14.80 -10.44 -10.30
C PRO A 63 -13.27 -10.39 -10.39
N ASP A 64 -12.69 -11.11 -11.35
CA ASP A 64 -11.24 -11.14 -11.54
C ASP A 64 -10.71 -9.82 -12.12
N VAL A 65 -11.46 -9.15 -13.00
CA VAL A 65 -11.11 -7.81 -13.51
C VAL A 65 -11.17 -6.78 -12.38
N VAL A 66 -12.19 -6.83 -11.53
CA VAL A 66 -12.28 -5.98 -10.33
C VAL A 66 -11.08 -6.20 -9.41
N LYS A 67 -10.68 -7.46 -9.20
CA LYS A 67 -9.48 -7.79 -8.41
C LYS A 67 -8.21 -7.24 -9.06
N LEU A 68 -8.06 -7.36 -10.38
CA LEU A 68 -6.92 -6.82 -11.13
C LEU A 68 -6.85 -5.28 -11.02
N THR A 69 -7.96 -4.58 -11.23
CA THR A 69 -8.05 -3.12 -11.05
C THR A 69 -7.69 -2.71 -9.62
N HIS A 70 -8.10 -3.49 -8.62
CA HIS A 70 -7.75 -3.20 -7.23
C HIS A 70 -6.24 -3.39 -6.98
N LEU A 71 -5.61 -4.42 -7.55
CA LEU A 71 -4.16 -4.62 -7.46
C LEU A 71 -3.37 -3.51 -8.16
N ASP A 72 -3.84 -3.02 -9.30
CA ASP A 72 -3.26 -1.86 -10.00
C ASP A 72 -3.33 -0.60 -9.13
N HIS A 73 -4.50 -0.32 -8.54
CA HIS A 73 -4.67 0.75 -7.56
C HIS A 73 -3.73 0.59 -6.36
N CYS A 74 -3.59 -0.62 -5.82
CA CYS A 74 -2.70 -0.91 -4.69
C CYS A 74 -1.25 -0.54 -5.02
N HIS A 75 -0.80 -0.88 -6.23
CA HIS A 75 0.55 -0.55 -6.69
C HIS A 75 0.74 0.96 -6.80
N GLY A 76 -0.19 1.68 -7.44
CA GLY A 76 -0.13 3.14 -7.55
C GLY A 76 -0.17 3.85 -6.19
N TYR A 77 -1.03 3.40 -5.28
CA TYR A 77 -1.14 3.94 -3.93
C TYR A 77 0.15 3.75 -3.11
N LEU A 78 0.77 2.56 -3.17
CA LEU A 78 2.04 2.30 -2.49
C LEU A 78 3.18 3.15 -3.06
N LEU A 79 3.23 3.30 -4.39
CA LEU A 79 4.20 4.21 -5.03
C LEU A 79 4.02 5.65 -4.52
N GLN A 80 2.78 6.15 -4.48
CA GLN A 80 2.50 7.47 -3.92
C GLN A 80 2.96 7.59 -2.46
N ALA A 81 2.66 6.58 -1.64
CA ALA A 81 3.07 6.56 -0.24
C ALA A 81 4.59 6.61 -0.06
N ILE A 82 5.33 5.87 -0.90
CA ILE A 82 6.79 5.91 -0.95
C ILE A 82 7.26 7.30 -1.36
N LEU A 83 6.76 7.85 -2.47
CA LEU A 83 7.16 9.19 -2.96
C LEU A 83 6.95 10.29 -1.91
N CYS A 84 5.86 10.21 -1.14
CA CYS A 84 5.59 11.17 -0.07
C CYS A 84 6.47 10.99 1.18
N ASN A 85 7.05 9.81 1.39
CA ASN A 85 7.79 9.45 2.61
C ASN A 85 9.13 8.77 2.28
N MET A 86 9.78 9.14 1.17
CA MET A 86 10.96 8.42 0.68
C MET A 86 12.06 8.39 1.72
N ASP A 87 12.65 7.20 1.90
CA ASP A 87 13.83 7.03 2.73
C ASP A 87 15.07 7.40 1.90
N MET A 88 15.76 8.46 2.33
CA MET A 88 16.98 8.97 1.67
C MET A 88 18.26 8.39 2.28
N THR A 89 18.17 7.31 3.05
CA THR A 89 19.33 6.60 3.58
C THR A 89 20.25 6.14 2.45
N ILE A 90 21.54 6.45 2.57
CA ILE A 90 22.55 5.99 1.61
C ILE A 90 22.82 4.52 1.86
N GLU A 91 22.47 3.68 0.90
CA GLU A 91 22.80 2.27 0.91
C GLU A 91 24.16 2.02 0.22
N TYR A 92 24.83 0.96 0.64
CA TYR A 92 26.09 0.49 0.07
C TYR A 92 26.08 -1.04 0.01
N PRO A 93 26.90 -1.66 -0.86
CA PRO A 93 26.95 -3.12 -0.96
C PRO A 93 27.30 -3.74 0.40
N THR A 94 26.51 -4.71 0.82
CA THR A 94 26.78 -5.52 2.03
C THR A 94 26.74 -7.01 1.67
N GLY A 95 27.23 -7.90 2.54
CA GLY A 95 27.05 -9.35 2.40
C GLY A 95 27.21 -9.91 0.97
N LEU A 96 26.12 -10.48 0.43
CA LEU A 96 26.08 -11.01 -0.94
C LEU A 96 26.16 -9.91 -2.00
N GLY A 97 25.61 -8.72 -1.72
CA GLY A 97 25.76 -7.54 -2.58
C GLY A 97 27.22 -7.20 -2.91
N VAL A 98 28.15 -7.35 -1.97
CA VAL A 98 29.59 -7.16 -2.26
C VAL A 98 30.08 -8.17 -3.31
N SER A 99 29.73 -9.45 -3.14
CA SER A 99 30.16 -10.52 -4.06
C SER A 99 29.56 -10.40 -5.46
N HIS A 100 28.36 -9.83 -5.57
CA HIS A 100 27.63 -9.68 -6.82
C HIS A 100 27.76 -8.28 -7.44
N GLY A 101 28.43 -7.33 -6.77
CA GLY A 101 28.55 -5.95 -7.22
C GLY A 101 27.22 -5.18 -7.20
N THR A 102 26.34 -5.49 -6.26
CA THR A 102 24.99 -4.90 -6.14
C THR A 102 24.76 -4.23 -4.79
N ILE A 103 23.87 -3.25 -4.75
CA ILE A 103 23.32 -2.71 -3.50
C ILE A 103 22.07 -3.54 -3.17
N ASP A 104 22.10 -4.29 -2.08
CA ASP A 104 21.05 -5.23 -1.68
C ASP A 104 20.22 -4.76 -0.47
N GLY A 105 20.58 -3.61 0.12
CA GLY A 105 19.95 -3.03 1.30
C GLY A 105 20.11 -3.84 2.59
N ALA A 106 20.82 -4.98 2.57
CA ALA A 106 20.89 -5.86 3.72
C ALA A 106 21.69 -5.24 4.87
N GLY A 107 21.13 -5.24 6.08
CA GLY A 107 21.81 -4.71 7.27
C GLY A 107 22.03 -3.19 7.28
N ILE A 108 21.46 -2.43 6.33
CA ILE A 108 21.48 -0.97 6.36
C ILE A 108 20.47 -0.47 7.41
N ALA A 109 20.89 0.47 8.24
CA ALA A 109 20.03 1.04 9.27
C ALA A 109 19.15 2.14 8.69
N HIS A 110 17.83 1.98 8.80
CA HIS A 110 16.83 2.96 8.38
C HIS A 110 16.23 3.69 9.57
N THR A 111 15.84 4.96 9.38
CA THR A 111 15.10 5.71 10.42
C THR A 111 13.61 5.51 10.23
N CYS A 112 12.99 4.67 11.04
CA CYS A 112 11.54 4.47 10.97
C CYS A 112 10.77 5.70 11.46
N THR A 113 9.68 6.03 10.75
CA THR A 113 8.70 6.98 11.26
C THR A 113 7.97 6.39 12.48
N LYS A 114 7.63 7.24 13.45
CA LYS A 114 6.91 6.79 14.65
C LYS A 114 5.51 6.30 14.25
N ARG A 115 5.12 5.12 14.75
CA ARG A 115 3.77 4.55 14.53
C ARG A 115 2.62 5.43 15.02
N VAL A 116 2.87 6.37 15.94
CA VAL A 116 1.88 7.31 16.50
C VAL A 116 2.14 8.75 16.03
N SER A 117 2.38 8.94 14.74
CA SER A 117 2.48 10.27 14.14
C SER A 117 1.14 10.65 13.51
N LEU A 118 0.18 11.09 14.32
CA LEU A 118 -0.98 11.84 13.81
C LEU A 118 -0.50 13.27 13.52
N SER A 119 -0.11 13.54 12.27
CA SER A 119 0.10 14.90 11.80
C SER A 119 -1.23 15.40 11.24
N SER A 120 -1.90 16.27 11.98
CA SER A 120 -2.93 17.16 11.44
C SER A 120 -2.23 18.49 11.11
N THR A 121 -1.72 18.63 9.89
CA THR A 121 -1.29 19.94 9.39
C THR A 121 -1.83 20.15 7.98
N ALA A 122 -2.98 20.81 7.92
CA ALA A 122 -3.31 21.90 7.00
C ALA A 122 -4.50 22.68 7.58
#